data_AF-A0A1V3PZ05-F1
#
_entry.id   AF-A0A1V3PZ05-F1
#
_cell.length_a   1.000
_cell.length_b   1.000
_cell.length_c   1.000
_cell.angle_alpha   90.00
_cell.angle_beta   90.00
_cell.angle_gamma   90.00
#
_symmetry.space_group_name_H-M   'P 1'
#
loop_
_entity.id
_entity.type
_entity.pdbx_description
1 polymer ?
#
loop_
_entity_poly.entity_id
_entity_poly.type
_entity_poly.pdbx_seq_one_letter_code
_entity_poly.pdbx_strand_id
1 'polypeptide(L)' 'MNANDAHEQRLDEMEVKLTFIDDTVQALASADADLSQRIAALERAMRELHGELSAMRVAQADDPHNEPPPPHY' A
#
# COMPACT_ATOMS: atom_id res chain seq x y z
N MET A 1 38.30 -37.66 -10.12
CA MET A 1 37.57 -36.67 -9.31
C MET A 1 37.59 -37.16 -7.88
N ASN A 2 38.31 -36.50 -6.98
CA ASN A 2 38.32 -36.89 -5.57
C ASN A 2 37.09 -36.31 -4.86
N ALA A 3 36.70 -36.90 -3.73
CA ALA A 3 35.53 -36.44 -2.97
C ALA A 3 35.66 -34.98 -2.53
N ASN A 4 36.88 -34.52 -2.25
CA ASN A 4 37.15 -33.12 -1.91
C ASN A 4 36.78 -32.16 -3.06
N ASP A 5 37.22 -32.46 -4.29
CA ASP A 5 36.91 -31.65 -5.48
C ASP A 5 35.40 -31.55 -5.73
N ALA A 6 34.66 -32.64 -5.47
CA ALA A 6 33.20 -32.64 -5.60
C ALA A 6 32.50 -31.82 -4.51
N HIS A 7 33.07 -31.76 -3.30
CA HIS A 7 32.57 -30.91 -2.23
C HIS A 7 32.84 -29.44 -2.48
N GLU A 8 34.03 -29.08 -2.97
CA GLU A 8 34.39 -27.72 -3.37
C GLU A 8 33.46 -27.21 -4.47
N GLN A 9 33.26 -28.00 -5.53
CA GLN A 9 32.33 -27.63 -6.61
C GLN A 9 30.90 -27.37 -6.08
N ARG A 10 30.41 -28.19 -5.15
CA ARG A 10 29.08 -28.01 -4.57
C ARG A 10 29.00 -26.77 -3.68
N LEU A 11 30.08 -26.41 -2.99
CA LEU A 11 30.15 -25.17 -2.20
C LEU A 11 30.13 -23.95 -3.11
N ASP A 12 30.89 -23.95 -4.20
CA ASP A 12 30.87 -22.86 -5.19
C ASP A 12 29.47 -22.67 -5.79
N GLU A 13 28.80 -23.78 -6.16
CA GLU A 13 27.41 -23.73 -6.62
C GLU A 13 26.43 -23.17 -5.57
N MET A 14 26.67 -23.49 -4.30
CA MET A 14 25.84 -22.98 -3.20
C MET A 14 26.09 -21.49 -2.96
N GLU A 15 27.32 -21.01 -3.09
CA GLU A 15 27.66 -19.60 -2.96
C GLU A 15 26.97 -18.76 -4.03
N VAL A 16 27.03 -19.20 -5.29
CA VAL A 16 26.32 -18.54 -6.40
C VAL A 16 24.80 -18.50 -6.16
N LYS A 17 24.22 -19.62 -5.71
CA LYS A 17 22.78 -19.68 -5.38
C LYS A 17 22.43 -18.75 -4.22
N LEU A 18 23.30 -18.64 -3.21
CA LEU A 18 23.09 -17.77 -2.07
C LEU A 18 23.09 -16.30 -2.51
N THR A 19 24.06 -15.87 -3.31
CA THR A 19 24.11 -14.51 -3.86
C THR A 19 22.85 -14.19 -4.65
N PHE A 20 22.38 -15.10 -5.51
CA PHE A 20 21.15 -14.88 -6.26
C PHE A 20 19.91 -14.75 -5.35
N ILE A 21 19.83 -15.56 -4.29
CA ILE A 21 18.74 -15.49 -3.32
C ILE A 21 18.79 -14.16 -2.58
N ASP A 22 19.97 -13.70 -2.17
CA ASP A 22 20.16 -12.43 -1.48
C ASP A 22 19.71 -11.24 -2.35
N ASP A 23 20.14 -11.21 -3.62
CA ASP A 23 19.69 -10.22 -4.60
C ASP A 23 18.16 -10.23 -4.78
N THR A 24 17.57 -11.43 -4.84
CA THR A 24 16.13 -11.61 -4.99
C THR A 24 15.36 -11.11 -3.77
N VAL A 25 15.86 -11.40 -2.56
CA VAL A 25 15.26 -10.94 -1.30
C VAL A 25 15.35 -9.42 -1.20
N GLN A 26 16.48 -8.83 -1.58
CA GLN A 26 16.65 -7.38 -1.60
C GLN A 26 15.69 -6.70 -2.59
N ALA A 27 15.53 -7.26 -3.78
CA ALA A 27 14.57 -6.78 -4.77
C ALA A 27 13.12 -6.87 -4.26
N LEU A 28 12.77 -7.97 -3.61
CA LEU A 28 11.43 -8.16 -3.03
C LEU A 28 11.16 -7.17 -1.90
N ALA A 29 12.12 -6.96 -1.00
CA ALA A 29 12.01 -5.98 0.08
C ALA A 29 11.81 -4.55 -0.46
N SER A 30 12.52 -4.19 -1.53
CA SER A 30 12.34 -2.90 -2.19
C SER A 30 10.94 -2.76 -2.82
N ALA A 31 10.43 -3.82 -3.44
CA ALA A 31 9.09 -3.81 -4.02
C ALA A 31 7.99 -3.72 -2.95
N ASP A 32 8.16 -4.42 -1.83
CA ASP A 32 7.23 -4.37 -0.69
C ASP A 32 7.15 -2.96 -0.07
N ALA A 33 8.29 -2.28 0.06
CA ALA A 33 8.33 -0.91 0.55
C ALA A 33 7.57 0.07 -0.38
N ASP A 34 7.77 -0.05 -1.70
CA ASP A 34 7.05 0.77 -2.69
C ASP A 34 5.54 0.53 -2.65
N LEU A 35 5.12 -0.75 -2.59
CA LEU A 35 3.71 -1.12 -2.47
C LEU A 35 3.10 -0.59 -1.17
N SER A 36 3.80 -0.70 -0.05
CA SER A 36 3.36 -0.17 1.24
C SER A 36 3.14 1.34 1.18
N GLN A 37 4.05 2.09 0.57
CA GLN A 37 3.90 3.53 0.37
C GLN A 37 2.70 3.86 -0.53
N ARG A 38 2.50 3.10 -1.61
CA ARG A 38 1.38 3.30 -2.53
C ARG A 38 0.04 3.00 -1.86
N ILE A 39 -0.04 1.95 -1.04
CA ILE A 39 -1.24 1.62 -0.26
C ILE A 39 -1.56 2.76 0.72
N ALA A 40 -0.57 3.24 1.48
CA ALA A 40 -0.79 4.36 2.41
C ALA A 40 -1.30 5.63 1.71
N ALA A 41 -0.78 5.93 0.50
CA ALA A 41 -1.24 7.05 -0.31
C ALA A 41 -2.70 6.86 -0.78
N LEU A 42 -3.06 5.67 -1.24
CA LEU A 42 -4.43 5.34 -1.67
C LEU A 42 -5.42 5.42 -0.50
N GLU A 43 -5.06 4.88 0.66
CA GLU A 43 -5.90 4.98 1.86
C GLU A 43 -6.14 6.43 2.27
N ARG A 44 -5.12 7.30 2.16
CA ARG A 44 -5.27 8.73 2.43
C ARG A 44 -6.24 9.39 1.45
N ALA A 45 -6.08 9.12 0.15
CA ALA A 45 -6.98 9.65 -0.88
C ALA A 45 -8.43 9.18 -0.66
N MET A 46 -8.64 7.93 -0.27
CA MET A 46 -9.99 7.42 0.05
C MET A 46 -10.61 8.13 1.25
N ARG A 47 -9.84 8.39 2.31
CA ARG A 47 -10.32 9.15 3.48
C ARG A 47 -10.69 10.58 3.12
N GLU A 48 -9.91 11.23 2.26
CA GLU A 48 -10.17 12.58 1.77
C GLU A 48 -11.46 12.63 0.96
N LEU A 49 -11.63 11.75 -0.03
CA LEU A 49 -12.86 11.64 -0.82
C LEU A 49 -14.09 11.37 0.05
N HIS A 50 -13.98 10.50 1.05
CA HIS A 50 -15.08 10.25 1.99
C HIS A 50 -15.43 11.50 2.80
N GLY A 51 -14.43 12.30 3.18
CA GLY A 51 -14.60 13.58 3.85
C GLY A 51 -15.35 14.59 2.96
N GLU A 52 -14.93 14.73 1.71
CA GLU A 52 -15.59 15.59 0.72
C GLU A 52 -17.06 15.20 0.50
N LEU A 53 -17.33 13.90 0.30
CA LEU A 53 -18.70 13.40 0.13
C LEU A 53 -19.57 13.66 1.37
N SER A 54 -19.01 13.52 2.57
CA SER A 54 -19.71 13.79 3.82
C SER A 54 -20.02 15.29 3.95
N ALA A 55 -19.08 16.16 3.60
CA ALA A 55 -19.28 17.61 3.60
C ALA A 55 -20.36 18.03 2.59
N MET A 56 -20.37 17.45 1.39
CA MET A 56 -21.41 17.70 0.37
C MET A 56 -22.80 17.31 0.87
N ARG A 57 -22.92 16.17 1.58
CA ARG A 57 -24.20 15.72 2.13
C ARG A 57 -24.73 16.69 3.20
N VAL A 58 -23.85 17.19 4.08
CA VAL A 58 -24.24 18.19 5.09
C VAL A 58 -24.69 19.48 4.41
N ALA A 59 -23.93 19.98 3.43
CA ALA A 59 -24.29 21.20 2.70
C ALA A 59 -25.65 21.11 1.98
N GLN A 60 -26.08 19.91 1.54
CA GLN A 60 -27.41 19.70 0.95
C GLN A 60 -28.54 19.61 1.99
N ALA A 61 -28.25 19.20 3.23
CA ALA A 61 -29.24 19.06 4.28
C ALA A 61 -29.59 20.40 4.95
N ASP A 62 -28.66 21.36 4.92
CA ASP A 62 -28.79 22.69 5.55
C ASP A 62 -29.52 23.74 4.70
N ASP A 63 -30.27 23.36 3.64
CA ASP A 63 -31.05 24.33 2.84
C ASP A 63 -32.25 24.88 3.66
N PRO A 64 -32.17 26.11 4.22
CA PRO A 64 -33.18 26.66 5.12
C PRO A 64 -34.39 27.21 4.37
N HIS A 65 -34.41 27.16 3.04
CA HIS A 65 -35.51 27.66 2.21
C HIS A 65 -36.75 26.74 2.21
N ASN A 66 -36.71 25.63 2.95
CA ASN A 66 -37.82 24.68 3.07
C ASN A 66 -38.59 24.75 4.40
N GLU A 67 -38.31 25.73 5.27
CA GLU A 67 -39.12 25.93 6.47
C GLU A 67 -40.41 26.70 6.14
N PRO A 68 -41.60 26.16 6.47
CA PRO A 68 -42.86 26.90 6.31
C PRO A 68 -42.83 28.15 7.19
N PRO A 69 -43.31 29.31 6.71
CA PRO A 69 -43.30 30.53 7.51
C PRO A 69 -44.09 30.34 8.82
N PRO A 70 -43.62 30.94 9.94
CA PRO A 70 -44.20 30.67 11.25
C PRO A 70 -45.69 31.01 11.31
N PRO A 71 -46.52 30.21 12.00
CA PRO A 71 -47.94 30.49 12.11
C PRO A 71 -48.16 31.82 12.84
N HIS A 72 -48.88 32.74 12.22
CA HIS A 72 -49.39 33.92 12.91
C HIS A 72 -50.57 33.50 13.79
N TYR A 73 -50.36 33.46 15.12
CA TYR A 73 -51.40 33.28 16.13
C TYR A 73 -51.99 34.62 16.58
#